data_AF-A0A1D7NPU1-F1
#
_entry.id   AF-A0A1D7NPU1-F1
#
_cell.length_a   1.000
_cell.length_b   1.000
_cell.length_c   1.000
_cell.angle_alpha   90.00
_cell.angle_beta   90.00
_cell.angle_gamma   90.00
#
_symmetry.space_group_name_H-M   'P 1'
#
loop_
_entity.id
_entity.type
_entity.pdbx_description
1 polymer ?
#
loop_
_entity_poly.entity_id
_entity_poly.type
_entity_poly.pdbx_seq_one_letter_code
_entity_poly.pdbx_strand_id
1 'polypeptide(L)'
;MGIVHRYLWASVALLMVGGCVPAARPKPVGMVAAGAACRTPSVTIAFDFDGAPPLACSIAGDREVTLLVTPEHAPPINPSPWFAFRYETAGEAPVTVTLRYLEGGHRYARSCARASRRGANCPPP
;
A
#
# COMPACT_ATOMS: atom_id res chain seq x y z
N MET A 1 67.26 14.46 42.68
CA MET A 1 66.30 13.43 43.12
C MET A 1 64.88 14.02 43.11
N GLY A 2 63.92 13.32 42.51
CA GLY A 2 62.45 13.49 42.68
C GLY A 2 61.78 14.52 41.75
N ILE A 3 61.34 14.19 40.52
CA ILE A 3 60.18 13.37 40.08
C ILE A 3 58.82 14.07 40.31
N VAL A 4 58.31 14.88 39.37
CA VAL A 4 57.33 14.65 38.25
C VAL A 4 55.82 14.52 38.64
N HIS A 5 54.99 15.26 37.86
CA HIS A 5 53.53 15.14 37.60
C HIS A 5 52.57 15.81 38.60
N ARG A 6 51.82 16.89 38.33
CA ARG A 6 51.26 17.49 37.08
C ARG A 6 50.49 16.50 36.20
N TYR A 7 49.30 16.08 36.62
CA TYR A 7 48.12 15.70 35.80
C TYR A 7 46.90 15.79 36.73
N LEU A 8 45.92 16.69 36.54
CA LEU A 8 44.77 16.63 35.62
C LEU A 8 43.98 15.30 35.69
N TRP A 9 42.74 15.29 35.20
CA TRP A 9 41.83 14.14 35.02
C TRP A 9 40.93 13.85 36.24
N ALA A 10 39.80 14.54 36.37
CA ALA A 10 38.53 14.29 35.66
C ALA A 10 37.90 12.95 36.04
N SER A 11 36.75 13.00 36.72
CA SER A 11 35.82 11.88 36.81
C SER A 11 34.40 12.41 36.70
N VAL A 12 34.06 12.85 35.49
CA VAL A 12 32.68 12.91 35.01
C VAL A 12 32.32 11.47 34.63
N ALA A 13 31.43 10.84 35.38
CA ALA A 13 30.79 9.59 34.98
C ALA A 13 29.26 9.78 35.09
N LEU A 14 28.71 10.60 34.18
CA LEU A 14 27.27 10.72 34.00
C LEU A 14 26.82 9.58 33.06
N LEU A 15 26.12 8.62 33.65
CA LEU A 15 25.51 7.46 32.99
C LEU A 15 24.54 7.91 31.88
N MET A 16 24.97 7.79 30.62
CA MET A 16 24.09 7.88 29.45
C MET A 16 23.47 6.50 29.21
N VAL A 17 22.30 6.23 29.80
CA VAL A 17 21.46 5.09 29.44
C VAL A 17 20.74 5.44 28.14
N GLY A 18 21.39 5.13 27.01
CA GLY A 18 20.78 5.21 25.68
C GLY A 18 19.77 4.08 25.49
N GLY A 19 18.49 4.36 25.70
CA GLY A 19 17.40 3.44 25.39
C GLY A 19 17.24 3.30 23.87
N CYS A 20 17.53 2.11 23.33
CA CYS A 20 17.09 1.75 21.99
C CYS A 20 15.56 1.59 22.00
N VAL A 21 14.83 2.61 21.54
CA VAL A 21 13.42 2.45 21.19
C VAL A 21 13.37 1.59 19.93
N PRO A 22 12.78 0.38 19.97
CA PRO A 22 12.60 -0.39 18.76
C PRO A 22 11.63 0.35 17.85
N ALA A 23 12.12 0.84 16.71
CA ALA A 23 11.25 1.34 15.66
C ALA A 23 10.29 0.21 15.26
N ALA A 24 8.97 0.47 15.34
CA ALA A 24 7.97 -0.47 14.87
C ALA A 24 8.27 -0.80 13.41
N ARG A 25 8.61 -2.07 13.13
CA ARG A 25 8.87 -2.49 11.76
C ARG A 25 7.57 -2.34 10.96
N PRO A 26 7.59 -1.66 9.79
CA PRO A 26 6.43 -1.69 8.92
C PRO A 26 6.10 -3.15 8.61
N LYS A 27 4.83 -3.52 8.83
CA LYS A 27 4.33 -4.87 8.60
C LYS A 27 4.64 -5.23 7.15
N PRO A 28 5.23 -6.40 6.84
CA PRO A 28 5.49 -6.78 5.46
C PRO A 28 4.15 -6.80 4.71
N VAL A 29 4.02 -5.90 3.75
CA VAL A 29 2.89 -5.88 2.83
C VAL A 29 3.10 -7.05 1.89
N GLY A 30 2.39 -8.15 2.14
CA GLY A 30 2.46 -9.33 1.28
C GLY A 30 2.07 -8.97 -0.14
N MET A 31 2.94 -9.30 -1.11
CA MET A 31 2.61 -9.20 -2.52
C MET A 31 1.66 -10.34 -2.87
N VAL A 32 0.41 -10.02 -3.19
CA VAL A 32 -0.57 -11.01 -3.62
C VAL A 32 -0.40 -11.23 -5.13
N ALA A 33 -0.46 -12.48 -5.58
CA ALA A 33 -0.36 -12.85 -6.98
C ALA A 33 -1.40 -12.11 -7.85
N ALA A 34 -1.06 -11.85 -9.12
CA ALA A 34 -1.99 -11.21 -10.06
C ALA A 34 -3.31 -12.00 -10.16
N GLY A 35 -4.44 -11.30 -10.09
CA GLY A 35 -5.78 -11.89 -10.14
C GLY A 35 -6.30 -12.48 -8.82
N ALA A 36 -5.50 -12.54 -7.75
CA ALA A 36 -5.99 -12.96 -6.44
C ALA A 36 -6.66 -11.80 -5.69
N ALA A 37 -7.82 -12.08 -5.08
CA ALA A 37 -8.61 -11.10 -4.35
C ALA A 37 -7.89 -10.58 -3.09
N CYS A 38 -8.06 -9.30 -2.78
CA CYS A 38 -7.72 -8.76 -1.46
C CYS A 38 -8.94 -8.75 -0.55
N ARG A 39 -8.79 -9.22 0.68
CA ARG A 39 -9.86 -9.26 1.67
C ARG A 39 -9.39 -8.76 3.03
N THR A 40 -10.16 -7.84 3.59
CA THR A 40 -10.11 -7.39 4.98
C THR A 40 -11.48 -7.63 5.61
N PRO A 41 -11.63 -7.50 6.95
CA PRO A 41 -12.94 -7.47 7.58
C PRO A 41 -13.91 -6.43 6.98
N SER A 42 -13.38 -5.31 6.47
CA SER A 42 -14.17 -4.20 5.95
C SER A 42 -14.36 -4.18 4.43
N VAL A 43 -13.43 -4.74 3.65
CA VAL A 43 -13.34 -4.54 2.20
C VAL A 43 -12.94 -5.84 1.50
N THR A 44 -13.64 -6.16 0.42
CA THR A 44 -13.21 -7.18 -0.54
C THR A 44 -12.98 -6.54 -1.90
N ILE A 45 -11.80 -6.73 -2.49
CA ILE A 45 -11.49 -6.42 -3.89
C ILE A 45 -11.35 -7.72 -4.66
N ALA A 46 -12.10 -7.88 -5.74
CA ALA A 46 -12.14 -9.08 -6.56
C ALA A 46 -11.97 -8.80 -8.06
N PHE A 47 -11.41 -9.78 -8.75
CA PHE A 47 -11.12 -9.76 -10.20
C PHE A 47 -11.79 -10.96 -10.90
N ASP A 48 -12.86 -11.51 -10.31
CA ASP A 48 -13.55 -12.73 -10.69
C ASP A 48 -14.67 -12.49 -11.72
N PHE A 49 -14.32 -11.85 -12.84
CA PHE A 49 -15.25 -11.60 -13.93
C PHE A 49 -14.53 -11.69 -15.28
N ASP A 50 -15.29 -12.03 -16.33
CA ASP A 50 -14.75 -12.11 -17.69
C ASP A 50 -14.21 -10.75 -18.14
N GLY A 51 -12.97 -10.77 -18.62
CA GLY A 51 -12.27 -9.54 -18.99
C GLY A 51 -11.79 -8.72 -17.78
N ALA A 52 -11.54 -9.33 -16.62
CA ALA A 52 -10.77 -8.66 -15.57
C ALA A 52 -9.29 -8.53 -15.96
N PRO A 53 -8.65 -7.35 -15.77
CA PRO A 53 -7.24 -7.19 -16.01
C PRO A 53 -6.41 -7.91 -14.92
N PRO A 54 -5.19 -8.37 -15.23
CA PRO A 54 -4.32 -9.07 -14.28
C PRO A 54 -3.67 -8.09 -13.29
N LEU A 55 -4.49 -7.47 -12.44
CA LEU A 55 -4.02 -6.57 -11.40
C LEU A 55 -3.43 -7.38 -10.24
N ALA A 56 -2.32 -6.90 -9.70
CA ALA A 56 -1.85 -7.36 -8.39
C ALA A 56 -2.42 -6.46 -7.31
N CYS A 57 -2.70 -7.02 -6.13
CA CYS A 57 -3.38 -6.32 -5.06
C CYS A 57 -2.60 -6.44 -3.74
N SER A 58 -2.62 -5.40 -2.92
CA SER A 58 -2.03 -5.43 -1.57
C SER A 58 -2.85 -4.62 -0.57
N ILE A 59 -2.86 -5.08 0.69
CA ILE A 59 -3.62 -4.46 1.78
C ILE A 59 -2.67 -3.53 2.56
N ALA A 60 -2.98 -2.24 2.56
CA ALA A 60 -2.25 -1.23 3.35
C ALA A 60 -2.93 -0.95 4.70
N GLY A 61 -4.24 -1.18 4.79
CA GLY A 61 -5.05 -1.05 6.00
C GLY A 61 -6.42 -1.70 5.83
N ASP A 62 -7.23 -1.69 6.88
CA ASP A 62 -8.55 -2.35 6.86
C ASP A 62 -9.48 -1.80 5.75
N ARG A 63 -9.37 -0.50 5.43
CA ARG A 63 -10.11 0.17 4.35
C ARG A 63 -9.18 0.82 3.32
N GLU A 64 -7.93 0.39 3.26
CA GLU A 64 -6.91 0.94 2.37
C GLU A 64 -6.26 -0.19 1.57
N VAL A 65 -6.45 -0.16 0.25
CA VAL A 65 -5.98 -1.19 -0.68
C VAL A 65 -5.19 -0.54 -1.80
N THR A 66 -4.09 -1.16 -2.21
CA THR A 66 -3.31 -0.74 -3.37
C THR A 66 -3.42 -1.77 -4.50
N LEU A 67 -3.69 -1.29 -5.72
CA LEU A 67 -3.72 -2.10 -6.93
C LEU A 67 -2.55 -1.71 -7.84
N LEU A 68 -1.79 -2.70 -8.28
CA LEU A 68 -0.75 -2.53 -9.29
C LEU A 68 -1.32 -2.84 -10.67
N VAL A 69 -1.32 -1.83 -11.53
CA VAL A 69 -1.75 -1.86 -12.93
C VAL A 69 -0.53 -2.06 -13.82
N THR A 70 -0.58 -3.08 -14.66
CA THR A 70 0.48 -3.45 -15.61
C THR A 70 0.01 -3.26 -17.06
N PRO A 71 0.92 -3.02 -18.02
CA PRO A 71 0.57 -3.00 -19.44
C PRO A 71 -0.01 -4.35 -19.90
N GLU A 72 -0.90 -4.29 -20.88
CA GLU A 72 -1.60 -5.48 -21.40
C GLU A 72 -0.68 -6.50 -22.08
N HIS A 73 0.34 -6.06 -22.82
CA HIS A 73 1.16 -6.92 -23.68
C HIS A 73 2.62 -6.46 -23.83
N ALA A 74 3.53 -7.38 -24.19
CA ALA A 74 4.93 -7.09 -24.50
C ALA A 74 5.34 -7.52 -25.93
N PRO A 75 6.21 -6.75 -26.62
CA PRO A 75 6.54 -5.36 -26.34
C PRO A 75 5.35 -4.46 -26.76
N PRO A 76 4.85 -3.57 -25.88
CA PRO A 76 3.62 -2.85 -26.19
C PRO A 76 3.88 -1.77 -27.24
N ILE A 77 3.24 -1.86 -28.41
CA ILE A 77 3.12 -0.73 -29.35
C ILE A 77 2.32 0.42 -28.70
N ASN A 78 1.49 0.09 -27.70
CA ASN A 78 0.65 1.04 -26.98
C ASN A 78 0.39 0.55 -25.54
N PRO A 79 1.10 1.05 -24.51
CA PRO A 79 1.08 0.47 -23.16
C PRO A 79 -0.28 0.50 -22.45
N SER A 80 -1.18 1.46 -22.81
CA SER A 80 -2.59 1.58 -22.38
C SER A 80 -3.00 0.85 -21.10
N PRO A 81 -2.38 1.12 -19.94
CA PRO A 81 -2.75 0.41 -18.74
C PRO A 81 -4.20 0.75 -18.38
N TRP A 82 -5.00 -0.26 -18.10
CA TRP A 82 -6.39 -0.12 -17.72
C TRP A 82 -6.69 -0.98 -16.49
N PHE A 83 -7.70 -0.58 -15.72
CA PHE A 83 -8.10 -1.26 -14.50
C PHE A 83 -9.61 -1.52 -14.53
N ALA A 84 -9.99 -2.66 -13.97
CA ALA A 84 -11.36 -2.98 -13.63
C ALA A 84 -11.33 -3.94 -12.44
N PHE A 85 -12.18 -3.71 -11.46
CA PHE A 85 -12.29 -4.56 -10.28
C PHE A 85 -13.68 -4.43 -9.69
N ARG A 86 -14.12 -5.48 -9.00
CA ARG A 86 -15.31 -5.45 -8.15
C ARG A 86 -14.87 -5.14 -6.73
N TYR A 87 -15.71 -4.41 -5.99
CA TYR A 87 -15.47 -4.20 -4.58
C TYR A 87 -16.76 -4.33 -3.77
N GLU A 88 -16.62 -4.83 -2.55
CA GLU A 88 -17.67 -4.92 -1.55
C GLU A 88 -17.15 -4.30 -0.25
N THR A 89 -18.03 -3.59 0.46
CA THR A 89 -17.67 -2.88 1.70
C THR A 89 -18.68 -3.14 2.80
N ALA A 90 -18.20 -3.42 4.00
CA ALA A 90 -19.02 -3.37 5.21
C ALA A 90 -19.02 -1.94 5.79
N GLY A 91 -20.16 -1.47 6.31
CA GLY A 91 -20.30 -0.14 6.90
C GLY A 91 -20.26 1.02 5.89
N GLU A 92 -20.29 2.25 6.41
CA GLU A 92 -20.44 3.48 5.60
C GLU A 92 -19.16 4.31 5.47
N ALA A 93 -18.10 3.95 6.19
CA ALA A 93 -16.82 4.66 6.11
C ALA A 93 -16.22 4.58 4.69
N PRO A 94 -15.52 5.63 4.22
CA PRO A 94 -14.89 5.60 2.90
C PRO A 94 -13.85 4.48 2.80
N VAL A 95 -13.59 4.04 1.57
CA VAL A 95 -12.52 3.09 1.23
C VAL A 95 -11.56 3.79 0.28
N THR A 96 -10.27 3.68 0.58
CA THR A 96 -9.21 4.21 -0.27
C THR A 96 -8.65 3.10 -1.12
N VAL A 97 -8.74 3.26 -2.44
CA VAL A 97 -8.09 2.36 -3.41
C VAL A 97 -7.03 3.17 -4.17
N THR A 98 -5.77 2.83 -3.94
CA THR A 98 -4.63 3.48 -4.59
C THR A 98 -4.24 2.71 -5.84
N LEU A 99 -4.27 3.35 -7.00
CA LEU A 99 -3.78 2.77 -8.25
C LEU A 99 -2.30 3.11 -8.44
N ARG A 100 -1.45 2.10 -8.52
CA ARG A 100 -0.04 2.23 -8.90
C ARG A 100 0.15 1.67 -10.29
N TYR A 101 0.83 2.42 -11.15
CA TYR A 101 1.14 2.00 -12.50
C TYR A 101 2.59 1.54 -12.56
N LEU A 102 2.83 0.34 -13.10
CA LEU A 102 4.19 -0.13 -13.35
C LEU A 102 4.86 0.71 -14.45
N GLU A 103 4.10 0.98 -15.52
CA GLU A 103 4.49 1.85 -16.63
C GLU A 103 3.25 2.61 -17.15
N GLY A 104 3.46 3.85 -17.58
CA GLY A 104 2.41 4.69 -18.13
C GLY A 104 1.37 5.14 -17.10
N GLY A 105 0.16 5.45 -17.58
CA GLY A 105 -0.96 5.88 -16.75
C GLY A 105 -2.30 5.70 -17.48
N HIS A 106 -3.38 5.60 -16.71
CA HIS A 106 -4.73 5.54 -17.28
C HIS A 106 -5.08 6.86 -17.98
N ARG A 107 -5.70 6.76 -19.15
CA ARG A 107 -6.06 7.93 -19.97
C ARG A 107 -7.48 8.44 -19.75
N TYR A 108 -8.35 7.59 -19.22
CA TYR A 108 -9.78 7.89 -19.07
C TYR A 108 -10.16 7.95 -17.60
N ALA A 109 -11.05 8.87 -17.27
CA ALA A 109 -11.60 8.98 -15.93
C ALA A 109 -12.25 7.66 -15.50
N ARG A 110 -12.14 7.38 -14.19
CA ARG A 110 -12.79 6.25 -13.53
C ARG A 110 -14.31 6.31 -13.72
N SER A 111 -14.90 5.20 -14.17
CA SER A 111 -16.35 4.99 -14.16
C SER A 111 -16.70 3.91 -13.12
N CYS A 112 -17.75 4.15 -12.33
CA CYS A 112 -18.30 3.16 -11.40
C CYS A 112 -19.69 2.75 -11.90
N ALA A 113 -19.95 1.45 -12.05
CA ALA A 113 -21.30 0.91 -12.23
C ALA A 113 -21.74 0.22 -10.93
N ARG A 114 -23.03 0.38 -10.55
CA ARG A 114 -23.57 -0.23 -9.33
C ARG A 114 -24.15 -1.60 -9.64
N ALA A 115 -23.66 -2.65 -8.96
CA ALA A 115 -24.39 -3.91 -8.87
C ALA A 115 -25.66 -3.68 -8.03
N SER A 116 -26.83 -3.99 -8.56
CA SER A 116 -28.12 -3.69 -7.91
C SER A 116 -28.32 -4.51 -6.63
N ARG A 117 -27.99 -3.92 -5.46
CA ARG A 117 -28.79 -3.93 -4.21
C ARG A 117 -28.02 -3.33 -3.01
N ARG A 118 -28.28 -2.04 -2.76
CA ARG A 118 -28.05 -1.21 -1.55
C ARG A 118 -26.61 -0.93 -1.09
N GLY A 119 -26.37 0.36 -0.81
CA GLY A 119 -25.14 0.96 -0.32
C GLY A 119 -24.19 1.36 -1.45
N ALA A 120 -24.26 2.61 -1.93
CA ALA A 120 -23.13 3.15 -2.68
C ALA A 120 -23.05 4.65 -2.58
N ASN A 121 -21.81 5.13 -2.63
CA ASN A 121 -21.40 6.42 -3.14
C ASN A 121 -20.04 6.27 -3.86
N CYS A 122 -20.03 6.40 -5.19
CA CYS A 122 -18.97 7.14 -5.91
C CYS A 122 -19.63 8.51 -6.17
N PRO A 123 -19.04 9.70 -5.86
CA PRO A 123 -17.67 10.13 -6.24
C PRO A 123 -17.10 11.25 -5.27
N PRO A 124 -16.15 12.17 -5.61
CA PRO A 124 -15.33 12.38 -6.83
C PRO A 124 -13.81 12.55 -6.53
N PRO A 125 -13.04 13.52 -7.09
CA PRO A 125 -11.68 13.34 -7.63
C PRO A 125 -10.55 13.17 -6.60
#